data_AF-A0A7C2MGH9-F1
#
_entry.id   AF-A0A7C2MGH9-F1
#
_cell.length_a   1.000
_cell.length_b   1.000
_cell.length_c   1.000
_cell.angle_alpha   90.00
_cell.angle_beta   90.00
_cell.angle_gamma   90.00
#
_symmetry.space_group_name_H-M   'P 1'
#
loop_
_entity.id
_entity.type
_entity.pdbx_description
1 polymer ?
#
loop_
_entity_poly.entity_id
_entity_poly.type
_entity_poly.pdbx_seq_one_letter_code
_entity_poly.pdbx_strand_id
1 'polypeptide(L)'
;MDVKRTGQVVALAAGILLAGALALPRPALAKNVKLPEGKKIHFTLNQTLSSAKNHEGDKFSGVVSRNVRVGDKTVIPEGAVVRGTVTSV
;
A
#
# COMPACT_ATOMS: atom_id res chain seq x y z
N MET A 1 -10.94 59.14 36.69
CA MET A 1 -9.62 59.72 36.40
C MET A 1 -8.60 58.87 37.14
N ASP A 2 -7.92 58.00 36.38
CA ASP A 2 -6.53 57.53 36.59
C ASP A 2 -6.24 56.67 37.86
N VAL A 3 -5.48 55.57 37.84
CA VAL A 3 -4.55 55.03 36.84
C VAL A 3 -4.32 53.52 37.14
N LYS A 4 -4.32 52.70 36.08
CA LYS A 4 -3.58 51.43 35.92
C LYS A 4 -3.54 50.43 37.12
N ARG A 5 -4.55 49.56 37.19
CA ARG A 5 -4.38 48.15 37.61
C ARG A 5 -3.58 47.42 36.52
N THR A 6 -2.26 47.56 36.51
CA THR A 6 -1.35 46.98 35.50
C THR A 6 -0.19 46.25 36.19
N GLY A 7 -0.49 45.35 37.12
CA GLY A 7 0.54 44.65 37.90
C GLY A 7 0.27 43.17 38.20
N GLN A 8 -0.83 42.59 37.72
CA GLN A 8 -1.18 41.20 38.04
C GLN A 8 -1.83 40.49 36.87
N VAL A 9 -1.04 40.18 35.85
CA VAL A 9 -1.20 38.97 35.01
C VAL A 9 0.15 38.64 34.37
N VAL A 10 1.23 38.75 35.14
CA VAL A 10 2.51 38.09 34.83
C VAL A 10 2.59 36.85 35.72
N ALA A 11 1.65 35.93 35.51
CA ALA A 11 1.60 34.64 36.22
C ALA A 11 0.77 33.63 35.44
N LEU A 12 1.02 33.50 34.13
CA LEU A 12 0.51 32.42 33.28
C LEU A 12 1.53 32.16 32.15
N ALA A 13 2.79 32.03 32.53
CA ALA A 13 3.87 31.63 31.63
C ALA A 13 4.67 30.49 32.29
N ALA A 14 3.99 29.44 32.73
CA ALA A 14 4.64 28.28 33.37
C ALA A 14 3.81 26.99 33.28
N GLY A 15 2.93 26.85 32.29
CA GLY A 15 2.15 25.62 32.11
C GLY A 15 1.80 25.45 30.64
N ILE A 16 2.15 24.30 30.07
CA ILE A 16 2.06 23.94 28.63
C ILE A 16 3.30 24.35 27.81
N LEU A 17 4.48 23.84 28.19
CA LEU A 17 5.58 23.65 27.23
C LEU A 17 6.10 22.21 27.17
N LEU A 18 5.45 21.25 27.85
CA LEU A 18 5.89 19.85 27.93
C LEU A 18 4.76 18.85 27.66
N ALA A 19 4.01 19.01 26.56
CA ALA A 19 3.06 17.99 26.10
C ALA A 19 3.46 17.46 24.72
N GLY A 20 4.46 16.57 24.73
CA GLY A 20 4.69 15.51 23.74
C GLY A 20 4.81 15.96 22.28
N ALA A 21 5.96 16.43 21.83
CA ALA A 21 7.01 15.56 21.30
C ALA A 21 6.47 14.38 20.43
N LEU A 22 6.65 14.54 19.11
CA LEU A 22 6.84 13.45 18.14
C LEU A 22 5.58 12.65 17.75
N ALA A 23 4.59 13.31 17.15
CA ALA A 23 3.79 12.67 16.09
C ALA A 23 4.60 12.63 14.77
N LEU A 24 5.84 12.12 14.82
CA LEU A 24 6.53 11.79 13.59
C LEU A 24 5.77 10.63 12.95
N PRO A 25 5.50 10.65 11.63
CA PRO A 25 4.99 9.48 10.95
C PRO A 25 5.98 8.34 11.20
N ARG A 26 5.57 7.35 12.01
CA ARG A 26 6.36 6.15 12.22
C ARG A 26 6.48 5.50 10.85
N PRO A 27 7.69 5.29 10.31
CA PRO A 27 7.84 4.58 9.06
C PRO A 27 7.18 3.22 9.25
N ALA A 28 6.10 2.97 8.50
CA ALA A 28 5.46 1.66 8.52
C ALA A 28 6.54 0.67 8.07
N LEU A 29 6.99 -0.18 8.98
CA LEU A 29 7.88 -1.29 8.64
C LEU A 29 7.19 -2.06 7.52
N ALA A 30 7.79 -2.04 6.33
CA ALA A 30 7.33 -2.81 5.20
C ALA A 30 7.45 -4.28 5.59
N LYS A 31 6.36 -4.85 6.11
CA LYS A 31 6.29 -6.26 6.45
C LYS A 31 6.34 -7.02 5.14
N ASN A 32 7.51 -7.56 4.80
CA ASN A 32 7.70 -8.44 3.66
C ASN A 32 6.83 -9.68 3.86
N VAL A 33 5.64 -9.65 3.27
CA VAL A 33 4.75 -10.81 3.26
C VAL A 33 5.15 -11.65 2.06
N LYS A 34 5.71 -12.83 2.35
CA LYS A 34 5.99 -13.83 1.32
C LYS A 34 4.71 -14.58 0.99
N LEU A 35 4.43 -14.72 -0.30
CA LEU A 35 3.43 -15.65 -0.79
C LEU A 35 4.09 -17.05 -0.79
N PRO A 36 3.60 -18.02 0.00
CA PRO A 36 4.13 -19.38 -0.03
C PRO A 36 3.95 -20.00 -1.42
N GLU A 37 4.90 -20.85 -1.81
CA GLU A 37 4.84 -21.60 -3.05
C GLU A 37 3.58 -22.47 -3.12
N GLY A 38 3.06 -22.68 -4.33
CA GLY A 38 1.85 -23.47 -4.56
C GLY A 38 0.51 -22.74 -4.37
N LYS A 39 0.51 -21.47 -3.92
CA LYS A 39 -0.71 -20.64 -3.97
C LYS A 39 -1.12 -20.37 -5.42
N LYS A 40 -2.31 -20.82 -5.80
CA LYS A 40 -2.90 -20.56 -7.11
C LYS A 40 -3.33 -19.09 -7.23
N ILE A 41 -2.95 -18.45 -8.33
CA ILE A 41 -3.40 -17.10 -8.69
C ILE A 41 -4.45 -17.25 -9.78
N HIS A 42 -5.68 -16.84 -9.50
CA HIS A 42 -6.75 -16.80 -10.50
C HIS A 42 -6.69 -15.45 -11.22
N PHE A 43 -6.46 -15.47 -12.52
CA PHE A 43 -6.48 -14.29 -13.36
C PHE A 43 -7.17 -14.60 -14.68
N THR A 44 -7.75 -13.56 -15.28
CA THR A 44 -8.39 -13.61 -16.59
C THR A 44 -7.46 -12.94 -17.59
N LEU A 45 -7.28 -13.56 -18.75
CA LEU A 45 -6.54 -12.94 -19.85
C LEU A 45 -7.42 -11.90 -20.54
N ASN A 46 -6.87 -10.72 -20.77
CA ASN A 46 -7.58 -9.65 -21.48
C ASN A 46 -7.39 -9.74 -23.01
N GLN A 47 -6.58 -10.68 -23.47
CA GLN A 47 -6.25 -10.89 -24.88
C GLN A 47 -6.44 -12.37 -25.23
N THR A 48 -6.84 -12.62 -26.47
CA THR A 48 -6.89 -13.98 -27.02
C THR A 48 -5.47 -14.47 -27.25
N LEU A 49 -5.07 -15.54 -26.57
CA LEU A 49 -3.86 -16.30 -26.87
C LEU A 49 -4.23 -17.45 -27.80
N SER A 50 -3.57 -17.54 -28.96
CA SER A 50 -3.75 -18.63 -29.91
C SER A 50 -2.41 -18.99 -30.53
N SER A 51 -2.07 -20.27 -30.60
CA SER A 51 -0.84 -20.77 -31.25
C SER A 51 -0.74 -20.40 -32.74
N ALA A 52 -1.83 -19.97 -33.38
CA ALA A 52 -1.83 -19.49 -34.76
C ALA A 52 -1.49 -18.00 -34.91
N LYS A 53 -1.61 -17.20 -33.84
CA LYS A 53 -1.39 -15.74 -33.85
C LYS A 53 -0.31 -15.28 -32.89
N ASN A 54 -0.13 -16.00 -31.79
CA ASN A 54 0.91 -15.75 -30.81
C ASN A 54 2.10 -16.66 -31.08
N HIS A 55 3.28 -16.09 -30.92
CA HIS A 55 4.56 -16.75 -31.11
C HIS A 55 5.35 -16.76 -29.80
N GLU A 56 6.37 -17.61 -29.75
CA GLU A 56 7.34 -17.58 -28.66
C GLU A 56 7.97 -16.18 -28.54
N GLY A 57 8.03 -15.66 -27.32
CA GLY A 57 8.49 -14.30 -27.02
C GLY A 57 7.37 -13.27 -26.91
N ASP A 58 6.14 -13.59 -27.28
CA ASP A 58 5.03 -12.64 -27.19
C ASP A 58 4.67 -12.31 -25.74
N LYS A 59 4.39 -11.03 -25.51
CA LYS A 59 3.92 -10.57 -24.20
C LYS A 59 2.42 -10.80 -24.08
N PHE A 60 2.02 -11.27 -22.91
CA PHE A 60 0.61 -11.32 -22.53
C PHE A 60 0.34 -10.58 -21.24
N SER A 61 -0.89 -10.10 -21.13
CA SER A 61 -1.38 -9.49 -19.92
C SER A 61 -2.73 -10.07 -19.51
N GLY A 62 -2.96 -10.09 -18.22
CA GLY A 62 -4.22 -10.49 -17.61
C GLY A 62 -4.49 -9.69 -16.36
N VAL A 63 -5.68 -9.87 -15.80
CA VAL A 63 -6.12 -9.20 -14.58
C VAL A 63 -6.49 -10.26 -13.56
N VAL A 64 -5.98 -10.11 -12.34
CA VAL A 64 -6.31 -10.99 -11.22
C VAL A 64 -7.80 -10.87 -10.91
N SER A 65 -8.51 -12.01 -10.98
CA SER A 65 -9.96 -12.07 -10.81
C SER A 65 -10.39 -12.30 -9.38
N ARG A 66 -9.47 -12.68 -8.48
CA ARG A 66 -9.74 -12.87 -7.05
C ARG A 66 -8.56 -12.44 -6.19
N ASN A 67 -8.88 -11.81 -5.05
CA ASN A 67 -7.90 -11.46 -4.02
C ASN A 67 -7.09 -12.69 -3.55
N VAL A 68 -5.77 -12.63 -3.67
CA VAL A 68 -4.85 -13.63 -3.11
C VAL A 68 -4.43 -13.19 -1.72
N ARG A 69 -4.81 -13.96 -0.70
CA ARG A 69 -4.55 -13.66 0.71
C ARG A 69 -3.55 -14.63 1.34
N VAL A 70 -2.73 -14.12 2.25
CA VAL A 70 -1.84 -14.90 3.13
C VAL A 70 -2.17 -14.50 4.56
N GLY A 71 -2.78 -15.42 5.32
CA GLY A 71 -3.42 -15.09 6.59
C GLY A 71 -4.52 -14.05 6.40
N ASP A 72 -4.50 -13.01 7.22
CA ASP A 72 -5.50 -11.93 7.20
C ASP A 72 -5.17 -10.80 6.21
N LYS A 73 -4.07 -10.92 5.45
CA LYS A 73 -3.62 -9.86 4.53
C LYS A 73 -3.80 -10.25 3.07
N THR A 74 -4.38 -9.35 2.28
CA THR A 74 -4.37 -9.44 0.81
C THR A 74 -2.97 -9.09 0.30
N VAL A 75 -2.33 -10.03 -0.38
CA VAL A 75 -0.99 -9.89 -0.97
C VAL A 75 -1.09 -9.46 -2.43
N ILE A 76 -2.05 -10.03 -3.17
CA ILE A 76 -2.34 -9.63 -4.55
C ILE A 76 -3.82 -9.26 -4.62
N PRO A 77 -4.17 -7.98 -4.84
CA PRO A 77 -5.56 -7.58 -4.94
C PRO A 77 -6.16 -8.03 -6.29
N GLU A 78 -7.47 -8.20 -6.28
CA GLU A 78 -8.28 -8.24 -7.50
C GLU A 78 -8.05 -6.95 -8.30
N GLY A 79 -8.03 -7.08 -9.63
CA GLY A 79 -7.68 -5.97 -10.51
C GLY A 79 -6.18 -5.80 -10.75
N ALA A 80 -5.31 -6.52 -10.03
CA ALA A 80 -3.88 -6.48 -10.29
C ALA A 80 -3.55 -6.99 -11.70
N VAL A 81 -2.63 -6.29 -12.40
CA VAL A 81 -2.22 -6.64 -13.75
C VAL A 81 -1.11 -7.69 -13.69
N VAL A 82 -1.37 -8.85 -14.29
CA VAL A 82 -0.38 -9.90 -14.55
C VAL A 82 0.26 -9.64 -15.90
N ARG A 83 1.59 -9.76 -15.98
CA ARG A 83 2.35 -9.69 -17.24
C ARG A 83 3.18 -10.96 -17.36
N GLY A 84 3.16 -11.57 -18.52
CA GLY A 84 3.95 -12.76 -18.81
C GLY A 84 4.46 -12.77 -20.24
N THR A 85 5.30 -13.75 -20.54
CA THR A 85 5.87 -13.99 -21.86
C THR A 85 5.53 -15.41 -22.27
N VAL A 86 5.09 -15.60 -23.52
CA VAL A 86 4.85 -16.92 -24.09
C VAL A 86 6.20 -17.57 -24.37
N THR A 87 6.44 -18.75 -23.82
CA THR A 87 7.73 -19.47 -23.98
C THR A 87 7.65 -20.64 -24.94
N SER A 88 6.44 -21.11 -25.26
CA SER A 88 6.19 -22.16 -26.26
C SER A 88 4.72 -22.12 -26.70
N VAL A 89 4.43 -22.50 -27.94
CA VAL A 89 3.09 -22.41 -28.59
C VAL A 89 2.63 -23.70 -29.23
#